data_AF-A0A6C0UFP5-F1
#
_entry.id   AF-A0A6C0UFP5-F1
#
_cell.length_a   1.000
_cell.length_b   1.000
_cell.length_c   1.000
_cell.angle_alpha   90.00
_cell.angle_beta   90.00
_cell.angle_gamma   90.00
#
_symmetry.space_group_name_H-M   'P 1'
#
loop_
_entity.id
_entity.type
_entity.pdbx_description
1 polymer ?
#
loop_
_entity_poly.entity_id
_entity_poly.type
_entity_poly.pdbx_seq_one_letter_code
_entity_poly.pdbx_strand_id
1 'polypeptide(L)'
;MGLSVRTRGSRPDAAVRQAITFVGLTFVVSLTVYLPIIASDRGWISITVPPELSALGVFGPAVASLLLLVRERGRAGLQNLIRDAAAREFGGRWWVATLAVPPILLGTMYAGYLLAGGLHTSTATVETLSAAGAEALVAVPVMVLVIVALAYGEEAGWRGYLLPQLQTRWSALTASLLVAIGWFLWHIPCCFCRATRTRRCHSHS
;
A
#
# COMPACT_ATOMS: atom_id res chain seq x y z
N MET A 1 7.75 -23.30 28.89
CA MET A 1 7.84 -22.21 29.89
C MET A 1 7.38 -20.94 29.20
N GLY A 2 6.08 -20.65 29.28
CA GLY A 2 5.42 -19.62 28.47
C GLY A 2 5.68 -18.22 28.99
N LEU A 3 6.27 -17.37 28.15
CA LEU A 3 6.37 -15.94 28.42
C LEU A 3 5.05 -15.30 27.98
N SER A 4 4.17 -15.03 28.94
CA SER A 4 3.03 -14.17 28.71
C SER A 4 3.54 -12.75 28.46
N VAL A 5 3.56 -12.35 27.19
CA VAL A 5 3.70 -10.95 26.80
C VAL A 5 2.46 -10.24 27.35
N ARG A 6 2.60 -9.61 28.52
CA ARG A 6 1.64 -8.63 29.02
C ARG A 6 1.61 -7.49 28.01
N THR A 7 0.70 -7.56 27.04
CA THR A 7 0.25 -6.40 26.31
C THR A 7 -0.29 -5.44 27.37
N ARG A 8 0.41 -4.33 27.62
CA ARG A 8 -0.19 -3.20 28.32
C ARG A 8 -1.38 -2.79 27.47
N GLY A 9 -2.57 -3.25 27.83
CA GLY A 9 -3.82 -2.83 27.21
C GLY A 9 -3.91 -1.32 27.37
N SER A 10 -3.53 -0.59 26.33
CA SER A 10 -3.82 0.82 26.21
C SER A 10 -5.32 0.98 26.39
N ARG A 11 -5.73 1.88 27.30
CA ARG A 11 -7.16 2.20 27.48
C ARG A 11 -7.77 2.47 26.10
N PRO A 12 -9.00 2.00 25.81
CA PRO A 12 -9.61 2.11 24.48
C PRO A 12 -9.51 3.51 23.87
N ASP A 13 -9.65 4.56 24.69
CA ASP A 13 -9.56 5.95 24.22
C ASP A 13 -8.15 6.39 23.80
N ALA A 14 -7.11 5.82 24.42
CA ALA A 14 -5.74 6.05 23.98
C ALA A 14 -5.46 5.39 22.62
N ALA A 15 -5.96 4.18 22.41
CA ALA A 15 -5.81 3.45 21.15
C ALA A 15 -6.56 4.14 20.00
N VAL A 16 -7.78 4.64 20.24
CA VAL A 16 -8.53 5.42 19.23
C VAL A 16 -7.79 6.71 18.87
N ARG A 17 -7.22 7.42 19.85
CA ARG A 17 -6.42 8.62 19.59
C ARG A 17 -5.20 8.32 18.72
N GLN A 18 -4.53 7.20 18.96
CA GLN A 18 -3.39 6.74 18.16
C GLN A 18 -3.80 6.41 16.74
N ALA A 19 -4.93 5.71 16.56
CA ALA A 19 -5.50 5.42 15.25
C ALA A 19 -5.80 6.70 14.45
N ILE A 20 -6.45 7.68 15.07
CA ILE A 20 -6.73 8.99 14.44
C ILE A 20 -5.43 9.72 14.09
N THR A 21 -4.45 9.72 15.01
CA THR A 21 -3.14 10.36 14.78
C THR A 21 -2.41 9.72 13.60
N PHE A 22 -2.44 8.40 13.50
CA PHE A 22 -1.85 7.66 12.39
C PHE A 22 -2.50 8.01 11.06
N VAL A 23 -3.84 8.01 10.99
CA VAL A 23 -4.56 8.38 9.76
C VAL A 23 -4.23 9.82 9.38
N GLY A 24 -4.28 10.75 10.34
CA GLY A 24 -3.93 12.16 10.10
C GLY A 24 -2.51 12.33 9.56
N LEU A 25 -1.51 11.73 10.19
CA LEU A 25 -0.12 11.80 9.75
C LEU A 25 0.08 11.17 8.37
N THR A 26 -0.56 10.03 8.11
CA THR A 26 -0.50 9.35 6.81
C THR A 26 -1.01 10.27 5.70
N PHE A 27 -2.16 10.90 5.90
CA PHE A 27 -2.72 11.85 4.94
C PHE A 27 -1.84 13.08 4.78
N VAL A 28 -1.32 13.67 5.86
CA VAL A 28 -0.44 14.85 5.78
C VAL A 28 0.83 14.54 4.99
N VAL A 29 1.50 13.43 5.29
CA VAL A 29 2.73 13.04 4.59
C VAL A 29 2.46 12.83 3.10
N SER A 30 1.43 12.05 2.76
CA SER A 30 1.11 11.78 1.36
C SER A 30 0.62 13.01 0.61
N LEU A 31 -0.22 13.85 1.22
CA LEU A 31 -0.71 15.09 0.60
C LEU A 31 0.41 16.10 0.38
N THR A 32 1.43 16.14 1.26
CA THR A 32 2.61 17.00 1.05
C THR A 32 3.35 16.63 -0.23
N VAL A 33 3.31 15.36 -0.65
CA VAL A 33 3.87 14.90 -1.92
C VAL A 33 2.90 15.15 -3.09
N TYR A 34 1.63 14.80 -2.94
CA TYR A 34 0.67 14.87 -4.04
C TYR A 34 0.21 16.29 -4.40
N LEU A 35 0.04 17.18 -3.43
CA LEU A 35 -0.48 18.53 -3.68
C LEU A 35 0.42 19.37 -4.59
N PRO A 36 1.76 19.44 -4.42
CA PRO A 36 2.63 20.16 -5.34
C PRO A 36 2.60 19.60 -6.76
N ILE A 37 2.49 18.28 -6.91
CA ILE A 37 2.39 17.62 -8.21
C ILE A 37 1.09 18.02 -8.90
N ILE A 38 -0.05 17.93 -8.19
CA ILE A 38 -1.36 18.32 -8.72
C ILE A 38 -1.39 19.82 -9.05
N ALA A 39 -0.80 20.67 -8.19
CA ALA A 39 -0.75 22.12 -8.40
C ALA A 39 0.09 22.49 -9.63
N SER A 40 1.24 21.84 -9.81
CA SER A 40 2.10 22.03 -10.99
C SER A 40 1.39 21.61 -12.27
N ASP A 41 0.76 20.43 -12.25
CA ASP A 41 0.05 19.88 -13.39
C ASP A 41 -1.19 20.68 -13.80
N ARG A 42 -1.89 21.29 -12.83
CA ARG A 42 -3.02 22.21 -13.05
C ARG A 42 -2.61 23.63 -13.43
N GLY A 43 -1.30 23.94 -13.43
CA GLY A 43 -0.80 25.28 -13.72
C GLY A 43 -1.05 26.31 -12.61
N TRP A 44 -1.32 25.86 -11.37
CA TRP A 44 -1.49 26.75 -10.21
C TRP A 44 -0.16 27.33 -9.73
N ILE A 45 0.94 26.65 -10.02
CA ILE A 45 2.30 27.08 -9.71
C ILE A 45 3.15 27.09 -10.98
N SER A 46 4.08 28.03 -11.07
CA SER A 46 5.00 28.15 -12.21
C SER A 46 6.14 27.11 -12.18
N ILE A 47 6.31 26.41 -11.06
CA ILE A 47 7.34 25.38 -10.88
C ILE A 47 6.83 24.07 -11.50
N THR A 48 7.64 23.45 -12.35
CA THR A 48 7.35 22.12 -12.89
C THR A 48 7.84 21.06 -11.91
N VAL A 49 6.92 20.29 -11.33
CA VAL A 49 7.22 19.20 -10.40
C VAL A 49 7.18 17.88 -11.17
N PRO A 50 8.25 17.06 -11.12
CA PRO A 50 8.27 15.77 -11.81
C PRO A 50 7.18 14.82 -11.28
N PRO A 51 6.29 14.27 -12.13
CA PRO A 51 5.22 13.38 -11.71
C PRO A 51 5.71 12.04 -11.15
N GLU A 52 6.96 11.66 -11.42
CA GLU A 52 7.62 10.44 -10.90
C GLU A 52 7.70 10.46 -9.36
N LEU A 53 7.73 11.66 -8.76
CA LEU A 53 7.73 11.83 -7.31
C LEU A 53 6.42 11.35 -6.65
N SER A 54 5.35 11.13 -7.41
CA SER A 54 4.10 10.57 -6.89
C SER A 54 4.28 9.18 -6.25
N ALA A 55 5.31 8.42 -6.67
CA ALA A 55 5.68 7.15 -6.05
C ALA A 55 6.11 7.32 -4.58
N LEU A 56 6.64 8.49 -4.20
CA LEU A 56 7.03 8.78 -2.82
C LEU A 56 5.82 8.94 -1.89
N GLY A 57 4.70 9.42 -2.42
CA GLY A 57 3.47 9.61 -1.65
C GLY A 57 2.90 8.29 -1.11
N VAL A 58 3.20 7.18 -1.77
CA VAL A 58 2.78 5.82 -1.39
C VAL A 58 3.42 5.38 -0.07
N PHE A 59 4.59 5.93 0.30
CA PHE A 59 5.26 5.61 1.56
C PHE A 59 4.66 6.33 2.79
N GLY A 60 3.62 7.14 2.63
CA GLY A 60 2.98 7.87 3.74
C GLY A 60 2.62 7.01 4.95
N PRO A 61 1.91 5.87 4.79
CA PRO A 61 1.57 4.96 5.89
C PRO A 61 2.81 4.37 6.57
N ALA A 62 3.84 4.03 5.80
CA ALA A 62 5.11 3.48 6.31
C ALA A 62 5.85 4.52 7.18
N VAL A 63 5.94 5.76 6.70
CA VAL A 63 6.57 6.86 7.43
C VAL A 63 5.76 7.20 8.69
N ALA A 64 4.44 7.32 8.59
CA ALA A 64 3.58 7.66 9.70
C ALA A 64 3.63 6.60 10.82
N SER A 65 3.57 5.31 10.45
CA SER A 65 3.70 4.21 11.40
C SER A 65 5.08 4.20 12.05
N LEU A 66 6.16 4.36 11.29
CA LEU A 66 7.52 4.40 11.84
C LEU A 66 7.70 5.54 12.84
N LEU A 67 7.24 6.75 12.51
CA LEU A 67 7.32 7.91 13.40
C LEU A 67 6.56 7.69 14.72
N LEU A 68 5.35 7.14 14.64
CA LEU A 68 4.55 6.84 15.83
C LEU A 68 5.15 5.69 16.65
N LEU A 69 5.60 4.61 16.01
CA LEU A 69 6.27 3.48 16.66
C LEU A 69 7.52 3.92 17.42
N VAL A 70 8.37 4.75 16.79
CA VAL A 70 9.57 5.29 17.43
C VAL A 70 9.20 6.18 18.63
N ARG A 71 8.18 7.02 18.50
CA ARG A 71 7.71 7.91 19.58
C ARG A 71 7.11 7.14 20.76
N GLU A 72 6.37 6.06 20.50
CA GLU A 72 5.59 5.35 21.52
C GLU A 72 6.37 4.23 22.19
N ARG A 73 7.18 3.49 21.43
CA ARG A 73 7.85 2.26 21.91
C ARG A 73 9.38 2.36 21.87
N GLY A 74 9.93 3.44 21.34
CA GLY A 74 11.39 3.62 21.19
C GLY A 74 12.03 2.58 20.26
N ARG A 75 13.36 2.58 20.23
CA ARG A 75 14.15 1.66 19.37
C ARG A 75 13.96 0.18 19.73
N ALA A 76 13.80 -0.13 21.00
CA ALA A 76 13.59 -1.50 21.48
C ALA A 76 12.23 -2.07 21.02
N GLY A 77 11.18 -1.25 21.00
CA GLY A 77 9.88 -1.65 20.50
C GLY A 77 9.85 -1.92 19.00
N LEU A 78 10.64 -1.19 18.20
CA LEU A 78 10.79 -1.43 16.77
C LEU A 78 11.48 -2.78 16.50
N GLN A 79 12.54 -3.10 17.24
CA GLN A 79 13.24 -4.38 17.11
C GLN A 79 12.34 -5.58 17.41
N ASN A 80 11.48 -5.46 18.42
CA ASN A 80 10.50 -6.50 18.73
C ASN A 80 9.45 -6.64 17.63
N LEU A 81 8.97 -5.53 17.05
CA LEU A 81 8.02 -5.59 15.93
C LEU A 81 8.61 -6.27 14.69
N ILE A 82 9.87 -5.96 14.36
CA ILE A 82 10.59 -6.61 13.25
C ILE A 82 10.76 -8.11 13.53
N ARG A 83 11.07 -8.48 14.78
CA ARG A 83 11.19 -9.88 15.20
C ARG A 83 9.87 -10.62 15.07
N ASP A 84 8.78 -10.01 15.52
CA ASP A 84 7.43 -10.59 15.45
C ASP A 84 6.96 -10.69 13.99
N ALA A 85 7.25 -9.69 13.15
CA ALA A 85 6.96 -9.73 11.72
C ALA A 85 7.82 -10.74 10.95
N ALA A 86 9.03 -11.04 11.43
CA ALA A 86 9.91 -12.06 10.89
C ALA A 86 9.61 -13.47 11.46
N ALA A 87 8.74 -13.58 12.47
CA ALA A 87 8.36 -14.86 13.05
C ALA A 87 7.57 -15.66 12.01
N ARG A 88 8.10 -16.83 11.64
CA ARG A 88 7.49 -17.73 10.64
C ARG A 88 6.50 -18.71 11.25
N GLU A 89 5.75 -18.30 12.27
CA GLU A 89 4.85 -19.18 13.05
C GLU A 89 3.55 -19.54 12.32
N PHE A 90 3.53 -19.48 10.99
CA PHE A 90 2.36 -19.80 10.19
C PHE A 90 2.40 -21.25 9.72
N GLY A 91 1.35 -22.02 9.98
CA GLY A 91 1.21 -23.38 9.45
C GLY A 91 1.26 -23.39 7.92
N GLY A 92 1.88 -24.40 7.31
CA GLY A 92 2.13 -24.49 5.85
C GLY A 92 0.88 -24.28 4.97
N ARG A 93 -0.32 -24.57 5.49
CA ARG A 93 -1.60 -24.30 4.83
C ARG A 93 -1.80 -22.82 4.47
N TRP A 94 -1.32 -21.90 5.31
CA TRP A 94 -1.43 -20.46 5.07
C TRP A 94 -0.50 -19.99 3.97
N TRP A 95 0.70 -20.58 3.85
CA TRP A 95 1.58 -20.33 2.71
C TRP A 95 0.93 -20.74 1.40
N VAL A 96 0.33 -21.94 1.36
CA VAL A 96 -0.40 -22.40 0.18
C VAL A 96 -1.57 -21.47 -0.14
N ALA A 97 -2.36 -21.06 0.85
CA ALA A 97 -3.47 -20.14 0.64
C ALA A 97 -3.00 -18.78 0.09
N THR A 98 -1.95 -18.18 0.66
CA THR A 98 -1.40 -16.89 0.20
C THR A 98 -0.88 -16.96 -1.23
N LEU A 99 -0.26 -18.07 -1.63
CA LEU A 99 0.21 -18.26 -3.01
C LEU A 99 -0.90 -18.63 -4.00
N ALA A 100 -1.91 -19.39 -3.57
CA ALA A 100 -2.93 -19.94 -4.46
C ALA A 100 -4.12 -18.98 -4.68
N VAL A 101 -4.53 -18.22 -3.66
CA VAL A 101 -5.73 -17.37 -3.75
C VAL A 101 -5.62 -16.29 -4.83
N PRO A 102 -4.54 -15.50 -4.92
CA PRO A 102 -4.42 -14.48 -5.97
C PRO A 102 -4.51 -15.02 -7.41
N PRO A 103 -3.76 -16.05 -7.84
CA PRO A 103 -3.86 -16.57 -9.20
C PRO A 103 -5.20 -17.26 -9.47
N ILE A 104 -5.81 -17.91 -8.47
CA ILE A 104 -7.16 -18.47 -8.63
C ILE A 104 -8.17 -17.37 -8.90
N LEU A 105 -8.17 -16.29 -8.12
CA LEU A 105 -9.08 -15.16 -8.33
C LEU A 105 -8.86 -14.51 -9.70
N LEU A 106 -7.62 -14.21 -10.05
CA LEU A 106 -7.28 -13.62 -11.36
C LEU A 106 -7.67 -14.54 -12.53
N GLY A 107 -7.37 -15.84 -12.43
CA GLY A 107 -7.74 -16.83 -13.42
C GLY A 107 -9.26 -16.96 -13.57
N THR A 108 -10.00 -16.91 -12.46
CA THR A 108 -11.47 -16.92 -12.48
C THR A 108 -12.04 -15.67 -13.15
N MET A 109 -11.50 -14.50 -12.83
CA MET A 109 -11.88 -13.24 -13.48
C MET A 109 -11.59 -13.25 -14.97
N TYR A 110 -10.41 -13.73 -15.36
CA TYR A 110 -10.01 -13.84 -16.77
C TYR A 110 -10.88 -14.85 -17.53
N ALA A 111 -11.19 -16.00 -16.93
CA ALA A 111 -12.12 -16.96 -17.50
C ALA A 111 -13.51 -16.35 -17.71
N GLY A 112 -14.03 -15.62 -16.72
CA GLY A 112 -15.29 -14.88 -16.85
C GLY A 112 -15.27 -13.85 -17.99
N TYR A 113 -14.16 -13.13 -18.15
CA TYR A 113 -13.95 -12.19 -19.25
C TYR A 113 -13.96 -12.88 -20.63
N LEU A 114 -13.28 -14.02 -20.77
CA LEU A 114 -13.29 -14.81 -22.00
C LEU A 114 -14.70 -15.33 -22.32
N LEU A 115 -15.41 -15.85 -21.32
CA LEU A 115 -16.78 -16.33 -21.46
C LEU A 115 -17.78 -15.22 -21.83
N ALA A 116 -17.49 -13.98 -21.42
CA ALA A 116 -18.25 -12.79 -21.81
C ALA A 116 -17.90 -12.27 -23.21
N GLY A 117 -17.08 -12.97 -23.99
CA GLY A 117 -16.73 -12.61 -25.37
C GLY A 117 -15.58 -11.60 -25.48
N GLY A 118 -14.80 -11.38 -24.41
CA GLY A 118 -13.70 -10.40 -24.35
C GLY A 118 -12.46 -10.75 -25.17
N LEU A 119 -12.56 -11.44 -26.30
CA LEU A 119 -11.39 -11.73 -27.14
C LEU A 119 -11.02 -10.51 -28.00
N HIS A 120 -10.35 -9.56 -27.38
CA HIS A 120 -9.54 -8.55 -28.05
C HIS A 120 -8.07 -8.80 -27.72
N THR A 121 -7.48 -9.78 -28.39
CA THR A 121 -6.05 -10.06 -28.25
C THR A 121 -5.28 -8.95 -28.96
N SER A 122 -5.00 -7.86 -28.25
CA SER A 122 -3.96 -6.93 -28.63
C SER A 122 -2.63 -7.67 -28.53
N THR A 123 -2.03 -8.04 -29.65
CA THR A 123 -0.69 -8.64 -29.73
C THR A 123 0.40 -7.76 -29.12
N ALA A 124 0.10 -6.47 -28.90
CA ALA A 124 1.03 -5.48 -28.36
C ALA A 124 1.65 -5.89 -27.01
N THR A 125 0.94 -6.60 -26.12
CA THR A 125 1.47 -7.00 -24.81
C THR A 125 2.51 -8.12 -24.90
N VAL A 126 2.30 -9.04 -25.85
CA VAL A 126 3.25 -10.14 -26.12
C VAL A 126 4.46 -9.62 -26.90
N GLU A 127 4.23 -8.67 -27.81
CA GLU A 127 5.29 -7.98 -28.57
C GLU A 127 6.14 -7.06 -27.69
N THR A 128 5.56 -6.35 -26.71
CA THR A 128 6.36 -5.54 -25.77
C THR A 128 7.22 -6.39 -24.84
N LEU A 129 6.72 -7.56 -24.40
CA LEU A 129 7.48 -8.46 -23.55
C LEU A 129 8.60 -9.17 -24.33
N SER A 130 8.38 -9.50 -25.61
CA SER A 130 9.42 -10.07 -26.47
C SER A 130 10.45 -9.03 -26.91
N ALA A 131 10.04 -7.76 -27.13
CA ALA A 131 10.93 -6.67 -27.50
C ALA A 131 11.82 -6.17 -26.34
N ALA A 132 11.39 -6.34 -25.08
CA ALA A 132 12.14 -5.89 -23.91
C ALA A 132 13.45 -6.68 -23.65
N GLY A 133 13.64 -7.84 -24.30
CA GLY A 133 14.92 -8.54 -24.39
C GLY A 133 15.68 -8.68 -23.06
N ALA A 134 16.98 -8.36 -23.07
CA ALA A 134 17.83 -8.44 -21.88
C ALA A 134 17.52 -7.36 -20.81
N GLU A 135 16.89 -6.25 -21.20
CA GLU A 135 16.51 -5.19 -20.25
C GLU A 135 15.38 -5.65 -19.33
N ALA A 136 14.47 -6.50 -19.81
CA ALA A 136 13.45 -7.14 -18.98
C ALA A 136 14.06 -7.99 -17.86
N LEU A 137 15.23 -8.60 -18.09
CA LEU A 137 15.91 -9.46 -17.11
C LEU A 137 16.34 -8.69 -15.86
N VAL A 138 16.60 -7.38 -16.00
CA VAL A 138 16.98 -6.48 -14.89
C VAL A 138 15.78 -5.68 -14.40
N ALA A 139 14.95 -5.17 -15.32
CA ALA A 139 13.80 -4.35 -14.99
C ALA A 139 12.72 -5.10 -14.20
N VAL A 140 12.45 -6.37 -14.53
CA VAL A 140 11.40 -7.15 -13.87
C VAL A 140 11.75 -7.43 -12.39
N PRO A 141 12.94 -7.94 -12.03
CA PRO A 141 13.30 -8.14 -10.63
C PRO A 141 13.31 -6.84 -9.82
N VAL A 142 13.82 -5.74 -10.39
CA VAL A 142 13.82 -4.43 -9.73
C VAL A 142 12.39 -3.94 -9.49
N MET A 143 11.52 -4.07 -10.49
CA MET A 143 10.10 -3.70 -10.37
C MET A 143 9.41 -4.54 -9.27
N VAL A 144 9.63 -5.85 -9.26
CA VAL A 144 9.08 -6.74 -8.22
C VAL A 144 9.56 -6.31 -6.84
N LEU A 145 10.85 -6.03 -6.68
CA LEU A 145 11.42 -5.61 -5.41
C LEU A 145 10.84 -4.27 -4.94
N VAL A 146 10.68 -3.31 -5.84
CA VAL A 146 10.04 -2.02 -5.53
C VAL A 146 8.58 -2.21 -5.12
N ILE A 147 7.81 -3.02 -5.85
CA ILE A 147 6.41 -3.31 -5.51
C ILE A 147 6.31 -3.98 -4.14
N VAL A 148 7.15 -4.97 -3.86
CA VAL A 148 7.15 -5.67 -2.57
C VAL A 148 7.51 -4.70 -1.45
N ALA A 149 8.51 -3.84 -1.64
CA ALA A 149 8.90 -2.83 -0.65
C ALA A 149 7.76 -1.82 -0.37
N LEU A 150 7.08 -1.35 -1.42
CA LEU A 150 5.91 -0.47 -1.31
C LEU A 150 4.76 -1.15 -0.57
N ALA A 151 4.40 -2.36 -1.00
CA ALA A 151 3.33 -3.15 -0.40
C ALA A 151 3.59 -3.43 1.08
N TYR A 152 4.84 -3.76 1.43
CA TYR A 152 5.23 -3.99 2.81
C TYR A 152 5.09 -2.73 3.67
N GLY A 153 5.49 -1.57 3.15
CA GLY A 153 5.34 -0.29 3.84
C GLY A 153 3.88 0.08 4.11
N GLU A 154 3.00 -0.14 3.13
CA GLU A 154 1.56 0.06 3.29
C GLU A 154 0.96 -0.92 4.31
N GLU A 155 1.21 -2.22 4.14
CA GLU A 155 0.69 -3.27 5.03
C GLU A 155 1.17 -3.07 6.48
N ALA A 156 2.43 -2.66 6.69
CA ALA A 156 2.97 -2.36 8.01
C ALA A 156 2.22 -1.22 8.71
N GLY A 157 1.81 -0.19 7.97
CA GLY A 157 1.02 0.91 8.53
C GLY A 157 -0.44 0.51 8.79
N TRP A 158 -1.12 0.00 7.77
CA TRP A 158 -2.57 -0.27 7.84
C TRP A 158 -2.89 -1.49 8.71
N ARG A 159 -2.17 -2.59 8.56
CA ARG A 159 -2.40 -3.83 9.32
C ARG A 159 -1.49 -3.94 10.54
N GLY A 160 -0.23 -3.50 10.43
CA GLY A 160 0.74 -3.62 11.52
C GLY A 160 0.57 -2.58 12.62
N TYR A 161 0.20 -1.35 12.26
CA TYR A 161 -0.13 -0.29 13.22
C TYR A 161 -1.64 -0.19 13.41
N LEU A 162 -2.38 0.40 12.46
CA LEU A 162 -3.76 0.87 12.65
C LEU A 162 -4.76 -0.20 13.13
N LEU A 163 -4.75 -1.37 12.50
CA LEU A 163 -5.73 -2.43 12.75
C LEU A 163 -5.73 -2.90 14.24
N PRO A 164 -4.58 -3.25 14.86
CA PRO A 164 -4.50 -3.55 16.29
C PRO A 164 -5.12 -2.48 17.20
N GLN A 165 -4.94 -1.19 16.92
CA GLN A 165 -5.54 -0.14 17.76
C GLN A 165 -7.07 -0.10 17.62
N LEU A 166 -7.59 -0.24 16.40
CA LEU A 166 -9.04 -0.28 16.18
C LEU A 166 -9.68 -1.51 16.84
N GLN A 167 -9.01 -2.66 16.80
CA GLN A 167 -9.50 -3.89 17.42
C GLN A 167 -9.54 -3.84 18.96
N THR A 168 -8.94 -2.83 19.60
CA THR A 168 -9.09 -2.64 21.06
C THR A 168 -10.49 -2.20 21.48
N ARG A 169 -11.27 -1.62 20.55
CA ARG A 169 -12.60 -1.06 20.81
C ARG A 169 -13.68 -1.65 19.92
N TRP A 170 -13.33 -2.06 18.71
CA TRP A 170 -14.27 -2.57 17.71
C TRP A 170 -14.00 -4.03 17.37
N SER A 171 -15.02 -4.72 16.85
CA SER A 171 -14.88 -6.08 16.33
C SER A 171 -13.89 -6.12 15.15
N ALA A 172 -13.35 -7.31 14.84
CA ALA A 172 -12.45 -7.48 13.71
C ALA A 172 -13.06 -7.02 12.38
N LEU A 173 -14.36 -7.25 12.18
CA LEU A 173 -15.07 -6.81 10.96
C LEU A 173 -15.15 -5.28 10.89
N THR A 174 -15.64 -4.64 11.95
CA THR A 174 -15.77 -3.18 11.99
C THR A 174 -14.42 -2.48 11.86
N ALA A 175 -13.40 -2.98 12.56
CA ALA A 175 -12.04 -2.46 12.45
C ALA A 175 -11.51 -2.59 11.02
N SER A 176 -11.72 -3.73 10.36
CA SER A 176 -11.28 -3.95 8.97
C SER A 176 -11.99 -3.04 7.98
N LEU A 177 -13.30 -2.79 8.17
CA LEU A 177 -14.06 -1.83 7.34
C LEU A 177 -13.55 -0.40 7.51
N LEU A 178 -13.24 0.02 8.74
CA LEU A 178 -12.67 1.35 9.00
C LEU A 178 -11.30 1.50 8.34
N VAL A 179 -10.45 0.47 8.40
CA VAL A 179 -9.17 0.45 7.68
C VAL A 179 -9.40 0.57 6.17
N ALA A 180 -10.36 -0.19 5.61
CA ALA A 180 -10.66 -0.16 4.18
C ALA A 180 -11.14 1.23 3.72
N ILE A 181 -11.97 1.92 4.51
CA ILE A 181 -12.41 3.29 4.22
C ILE A 181 -11.22 4.26 4.24
N GLY A 182 -10.39 4.20 5.29
CA GLY A 182 -9.20 5.05 5.40
C GLY A 182 -8.22 4.84 4.23
N TRP A 183 -7.99 3.58 3.88
CA TRP A 183 -7.16 3.18 2.75
C TRP A 183 -7.72 3.67 1.41
N PHE A 184 -9.04 3.53 1.19
CA PHE A 184 -9.71 4.01 -0.02
C PHE A 184 -9.61 5.53 -0.18
N LEU A 185 -9.91 6.27 0.89
CA LEU A 185 -9.82 7.74 0.89
C LEU A 185 -8.39 8.22 0.66
N TRP A 186 -7.40 7.51 1.17
CA TRP A 186 -5.98 7.83 0.99
C TRP A 186 -5.52 7.71 -0.47
N HIS A 187 -6.15 6.86 -1.29
CA HIS A 187 -5.83 6.72 -2.71
C HIS A 187 -6.35 7.86 -3.59
N ILE A 188 -7.36 8.62 -3.14
CA ILE A 188 -8.04 9.64 -3.95
C ILE A 188 -7.08 10.66 -4.59
N PRO A 189 -6.11 11.26 -3.86
CA PRO A 189 -5.18 12.22 -4.45
C PRO A 189 -4.29 11.63 -5.56
N CYS A 190 -3.90 10.36 -5.42
CA CYS A 190 -3.06 9.67 -6.40
C CYS A 190 -3.79 9.51 -7.75
N CYS A 191 -5.11 9.30 -7.73
CA CYS A 191 -5.92 9.23 -8.95
C CYS A 191 -5.83 10.53 -9.77
N PHE A 192 -5.79 11.69 -9.11
CA PHE A 192 -5.62 12.97 -9.81
C PHE A 192 -4.24 13.15 -10.43
N CYS A 193 -3.19 12.57 -9.83
CA CYS A 193 -1.84 12.60 -10.40
C CYS A 193 -1.74 11.73 -11.67
N ARG A 194 -2.44 10.58 -11.72
CA ARG A 194 -2.44 9.67 -12.89
C ARG A 194 -3.37 10.12 -14.01
N ALA A 195 -4.56 10.64 -13.68
CA ALA A 195 -5.59 10.98 -14.65
C ALA A 195 -5.18 12.07 -15.65
N THR A 196 -4.23 12.95 -15.29
CA THR A 196 -3.74 13.98 -16.20
C THR A 196 -2.66 13.47 -17.16
N ARG A 197 -1.90 12.43 -16.77
CA ARG A 197 -0.90 11.79 -17.65
C ARG A 197 -1.57 11.15 -18.86
N THR A 198 -2.69 10.44 -18.68
CA THR A 198 -3.46 9.88 -19.79
C THR A 198 -4.04 10.96 -20.71
N ARG A 199 -4.42 12.13 -20.20
CA ARG A 199 -4.90 13.25 -21.03
C ARG A 199 -3.80 13.89 -21.88
N ARG A 200 -2.58 14.07 -21.36
CA ARG A 200 -1.45 14.63 -22.13
C ARG A 200 -1.01 13.75 -23.30
N CYS A 201 -1.11 12.42 -23.17
CA CYS A 201 -0.81 11.53 -24.30
C CYS A 201 -1.83 11.64 -25.44
N HIS A 202 -3.09 11.98 -25.15
CA HIS A 202 -4.13 12.17 -26.17
C HIS A 202 -4.16 13.56 -26.81
N SER A 203 -3.50 14.56 -26.21
CA SER A 203 -3.43 15.92 -26.80
C SER A 203 -2.26 16.12 -27.77
N HIS A 204 -1.41 15.11 -27.94
CA HIS A 204 -0.25 15.12 -28.83
C HIS A 204 -0.36 14.14 -30.01
N SER A 205 -1.56 13.62 -30.26
CA SER A 205 -1.89 12.79 -31.44
C SER A 205 -2.80 13.56 -32.39
#